data_AF-A0A961D2N5-F1
#
_entry.id   AF-A0A961D2N5-F1
#
_cell.length_a   1.000
_cell.length_b   1.000
_cell.length_c   1.000
_cell.angle_alpha   90.00
_cell.angle_beta   90.00
_cell.angle_gamma   90.00
#
_symmetry.space_group_name_H-M   'P 1'
#
loop_
_entity.id
_entity.type
_entity.pdbx_description
1 polymer ?
#
loop_
_entity_poly.entity_id
_entity_poly.type
_entity_poly.pdbx_seq_one_letter_code
_entity_poly.pdbx_strand_id
1 'polypeptide(L)'
;MRVAEISLPAIRSNVRRIREVSGGHLIAVMKANGYGHGAAICARAALEAGATMIAVADIEEALALRAAGIEGPVLCWLHGLRADWRSAVEAGIEIGVSHLAQLDGVAEAAAGLGLTAAVQLKLDTGLSRNGAGVEEWPDLFARAAELQEAGSVRVRGIFSHLANAGDDRDRAQAARFDEAVALLRTAGIEPELIHLAASAATFTSPHLHYNTVRVGMSVFGYSPFADRTSADLGLTPAMTLRSEVVGLRSVPEGAGVSYGFNHVAQGDTTLALVPMGYADGLPRALNGAGATVAIAGRHCPIVGRIGMDQCIVDLGTLGRRVEVGDPVILFGDPATGVPPVEVWSELMRTINYEIVVGIGPRVLRVPVDEADEEASEDEAGVEAADHAADDPSVPVRASETSRSIDTPDDMHALGIALGRRLAAGDLVILTGPLGAGKTTFARGLGEGLGVRGPVTSPTFVLARTHPSLVGGAPLVHLDAYRLRDAAELDDLDLDFDGAVVVAEWGAGLIDTRESWIEIVIERPTGGATGSDDGDGGEDDDAADDADEAPVEPRTLTITGYGRRWADGVL
;
A
#
# COMPACT_ATOMS: atom_id res chain seq x y z
N MET A 1 -4.71 -11.41 -10.54
CA MET A 1 -3.44 -11.99 -10.08
C MET A 1 -3.10 -11.79 -8.60
N ARG A 2 -3.09 -10.58 -8.01
CA ARG A 2 -2.81 -10.38 -6.56
C ARG A 2 -3.87 -9.48 -5.92
N VAL A 3 -4.69 -10.01 -5.02
CA VAL A 3 -5.83 -9.29 -4.44
C VAL A 3 -5.91 -9.52 -2.95
N ALA A 4 -6.16 -8.46 -2.19
CA ALA A 4 -6.65 -8.51 -0.82
C ALA A 4 -8.13 -8.14 -0.85
N GLU A 5 -9.00 -9.15 -0.74
CA GLU A 5 -10.45 -8.96 -0.64
C GLU A 5 -10.78 -8.51 0.78
N ILE A 6 -11.52 -7.41 0.92
CA ILE A 6 -11.82 -6.76 2.19
C ILE A 6 -13.32 -6.83 2.43
N SER A 7 -13.74 -7.73 3.31
CA SER A 7 -15.15 -7.92 3.67
C SER A 7 -15.68 -6.73 4.48
N LEU A 8 -16.48 -5.88 3.84
CA LEU A 8 -17.20 -4.80 4.52
C LEU A 8 -18.21 -5.32 5.56
N PRO A 9 -18.95 -6.43 5.30
CA PRO A 9 -19.78 -7.07 6.32
C PRO A 9 -18.99 -7.46 7.58
N ALA A 10 -17.78 -8.02 7.44
CA ALA A 10 -16.94 -8.35 8.59
C ALA A 10 -16.54 -7.10 9.37
N ILE A 11 -16.11 -6.02 8.69
CA ILE A 11 -15.81 -4.73 9.35
C ILE A 11 -17.03 -4.23 10.14
N ARG A 12 -18.23 -4.22 9.53
CA ARG A 12 -19.46 -3.77 10.18
C ARG A 12 -19.81 -4.63 11.39
N SER A 13 -19.70 -5.96 11.26
CA SER A 13 -19.94 -6.91 12.35
C SER A 13 -18.98 -6.70 13.52
N ASN A 14 -17.68 -6.60 13.24
CA ASN A 14 -16.65 -6.37 14.24
C ASN A 14 -16.86 -5.05 14.99
N VAL A 15 -17.20 -3.97 14.27
CA VAL A 15 -17.50 -2.67 14.89
C VAL A 15 -18.72 -2.75 15.81
N ARG A 16 -19.80 -3.40 15.38
CA ARG A 16 -20.99 -3.62 16.23
C ARG A 16 -20.63 -4.42 17.48
N ARG A 17 -19.85 -5.49 17.33
CA ARG A 17 -19.37 -6.31 18.44
C ARG A 17 -18.55 -5.50 19.44
N ILE A 18 -17.63 -4.66 18.96
CA ILE A 18 -16.82 -3.79 19.82
C ILE A 18 -17.70 -2.79 20.57
N ARG A 19 -18.70 -2.21 19.90
CA ARG A 19 -19.65 -1.26 20.52
C ARG A 19 -20.50 -1.90 21.59
N GLU A 20 -20.95 -3.14 21.39
CA GLU A 20 -21.66 -3.91 22.42
C GLU A 20 -20.80 -4.11 23.67
N VAL A 21 -19.53 -4.45 23.50
CA VAL A 21 -18.60 -4.70 24.61
C VAL A 21 -18.21 -3.40 25.33
N SER A 22 -18.12 -2.28 24.60
CA SER A 22 -17.65 -0.98 25.12
C SER A 22 -18.76 -0.03 25.59
N GLY A 23 -20.04 -0.38 25.42
CA GLY A 23 -21.15 0.49 25.80
C GLY A 23 -21.44 1.64 24.81
N GLY A 24 -20.87 1.59 23.59
CA GLY A 24 -21.41 2.31 22.43
C GLY A 24 -20.50 3.35 21.76
N HIS A 25 -19.53 3.95 22.46
CA HIS A 25 -18.62 4.96 21.89
C HIS A 25 -17.28 4.35 21.47
N LEU A 26 -17.00 4.43 20.17
CA LEU A 26 -15.84 3.81 19.55
C LEU A 26 -15.17 4.78 18.58
N ILE A 27 -13.88 5.01 18.81
CA ILE A 27 -12.97 5.56 17.80
C ILE A 27 -12.33 4.38 17.05
N ALA A 28 -12.63 4.26 15.76
CA ALA A 28 -12.07 3.20 14.93
C ALA A 28 -10.73 3.65 14.32
N VAL A 29 -9.65 2.91 14.62
CA VAL A 29 -8.30 3.29 14.23
C VAL A 29 -7.95 2.69 12.86
N MET A 30 -7.69 3.55 11.88
CA MET A 30 -7.46 3.27 10.47
C MET A 30 -6.05 3.67 9.98
N LYS A 31 -5.09 3.86 10.89
CA LYS A 31 -3.68 4.15 10.54
C LYS A 31 -3.04 3.02 9.72
N ALA A 32 -1.91 3.31 9.09
CA ALA A 32 -1.17 2.43 8.21
C ALA A 32 -2.08 1.84 7.11
N ASN A 33 -2.80 2.73 6.41
CA ASN A 33 -3.77 2.37 5.37
C ASN A 33 -4.84 1.35 5.87
N GLY A 34 -5.44 1.60 7.03
CA GLY A 34 -6.40 0.68 7.63
C GLY A 34 -5.75 -0.65 8.02
N TYR A 35 -4.57 -0.61 8.62
CA TYR A 35 -3.77 -1.81 8.90
C TYR A 35 -3.59 -2.70 7.65
N GLY A 36 -3.33 -2.08 6.49
CA GLY A 36 -3.19 -2.76 5.20
C GLY A 36 -4.50 -3.12 4.48
N HIS A 37 -5.67 -2.82 5.04
CA HIS A 37 -6.99 -3.17 4.47
C HIS A 37 -7.57 -2.09 3.55
N GLY A 38 -6.94 -0.92 3.43
CA GLY A 38 -7.50 0.22 2.71
C GLY A 38 -8.28 1.12 3.67
N ALA A 39 -7.67 2.22 4.12
CA ALA A 39 -8.26 3.09 5.15
C ALA A 39 -9.62 3.66 4.72
N ALA A 40 -9.72 4.19 3.50
CA ALA A 40 -10.96 4.77 2.98
C ALA A 40 -12.07 3.72 2.78
N ILE A 41 -11.71 2.50 2.37
CA ILE A 41 -12.63 1.37 2.21
C ILE A 41 -13.26 1.04 3.57
N CYS A 42 -12.44 0.84 4.59
CA CYS A 42 -12.90 0.41 5.91
C CYS A 42 -13.54 1.54 6.73
N ALA A 43 -13.12 2.79 6.55
CA ALA A 43 -13.62 3.93 7.33
C ALA A 43 -15.13 4.14 7.13
N ARG A 44 -15.64 4.06 5.88
CA ARG A 44 -17.08 4.16 5.59
C ARG A 44 -17.88 3.09 6.33
N ALA A 45 -17.49 1.82 6.14
CA ALA A 45 -18.14 0.69 6.78
C ALA A 45 -18.11 0.80 8.32
N ALA A 46 -17.01 1.28 8.90
CA ALA A 46 -16.90 1.47 10.33
C ALA A 46 -17.85 2.57 10.86
N LEU A 47 -17.96 3.70 10.15
CA LEU A 47 -18.89 4.78 10.49
C LEU A 47 -20.35 4.32 10.38
N GLU A 48 -20.72 3.62 9.29
CA GLU A 48 -22.05 3.03 9.09
C GLU A 48 -22.44 2.05 10.21
N ALA A 49 -21.47 1.29 10.73
CA ALA A 49 -21.67 0.38 11.85
C ALA A 49 -21.71 1.07 13.23
N GLY A 50 -21.49 2.38 13.27
CA GLY A 50 -21.66 3.22 14.45
C GLY A 50 -20.36 3.60 15.17
N ALA A 51 -19.19 3.46 14.52
CA ALA A 51 -18.01 4.16 15.01
C ALA A 51 -18.29 5.67 15.03
N THR A 52 -17.95 6.34 16.13
CA THR A 52 -18.28 7.77 16.32
C THR A 52 -17.19 8.70 15.82
N MET A 53 -16.00 8.16 15.53
CA MET A 53 -14.83 8.89 15.04
C MET A 53 -13.86 7.92 14.37
N ILE A 54 -13.12 8.41 13.37
CA ILE A 54 -11.99 7.70 12.78
C ILE A 54 -10.67 8.25 13.32
N ALA A 55 -9.67 7.39 13.47
CA ALA A 55 -8.37 7.72 14.03
C ALA A 55 -7.23 7.24 13.13
N VAL A 56 -6.26 8.07 12.82
CA VAL A 56 -5.06 7.73 12.04
C VAL A 56 -3.80 8.24 12.74
N ALA A 57 -2.60 7.85 12.30
CA ALA A 57 -1.39 8.31 12.96
C ALA A 57 -1.04 9.74 12.53
N ASP A 58 -0.91 9.94 11.22
CA ASP A 58 -0.31 11.13 10.62
C ASP A 58 -1.37 12.06 10.01
N ILE A 59 -1.02 13.33 9.77
CA ILE A 59 -1.92 14.31 9.13
C ILE A 59 -2.25 13.89 7.71
N GLU A 60 -1.25 13.37 6.99
CA GLU A 60 -1.35 12.93 5.59
C GLU A 60 -2.38 11.81 5.44
N GLU A 61 -2.41 10.86 6.38
CA GLU A 61 -3.45 9.82 6.42
C GLU A 61 -4.85 10.42 6.64
N ALA A 62 -4.95 11.45 7.47
CA ALA A 62 -6.22 12.10 7.79
C ALA A 62 -6.74 12.91 6.58
N LEU A 63 -5.83 13.62 5.90
CA LEU A 63 -6.12 14.35 4.67
C LEU A 63 -6.50 13.39 3.54
N ALA A 64 -5.83 12.24 3.41
CA ALA A 64 -6.20 11.20 2.45
C ALA A 64 -7.62 10.67 2.70
N LEU A 65 -8.04 10.50 3.96
CA LEU A 65 -9.42 10.14 4.28
C LEU A 65 -10.41 11.24 3.87
N ARG A 66 -10.07 12.53 4.08
CA ARG A 66 -10.90 13.66 3.64
C ARG A 66 -11.02 13.71 2.12
N ALA A 67 -9.91 13.56 1.39
CA ALA A 67 -9.89 13.50 -0.07
C ALA A 67 -10.73 12.33 -0.60
N ALA A 68 -10.78 11.22 0.14
CA ALA A 68 -11.64 10.08 -0.18
C ALA A 68 -13.13 10.28 0.20
N GLY A 69 -13.53 11.46 0.67
CA GLY A 69 -14.91 11.78 1.03
C GLY A 69 -15.37 11.24 2.39
N ILE A 70 -14.44 10.94 3.31
CA ILE A 70 -14.80 10.54 4.68
C ILE A 70 -15.21 11.78 5.47
N GLU A 71 -16.49 11.84 5.81
CA GLU A 71 -17.09 12.88 6.65
C GLU A 71 -17.00 12.54 8.15
N GLY A 72 -17.35 13.51 9.00
CA GLY A 72 -17.37 13.34 10.45
C GLY A 72 -16.00 13.48 11.13
N PRO A 73 -15.93 13.22 12.45
CA PRO A 73 -14.71 13.44 13.23
C PRO A 73 -13.55 12.50 12.83
N VAL A 74 -12.39 13.08 12.53
CA VAL A 74 -11.14 12.36 12.24
C VAL A 74 -10.04 12.88 13.16
N LEU A 75 -9.40 11.99 13.91
CA LEU A 75 -8.29 12.29 14.83
C LEU A 75 -6.97 11.80 14.24
N CYS A 76 -5.91 12.61 14.35
CA CYS A 76 -4.52 12.18 14.12
C CYS A 76 -3.61 12.62 15.30
N TRP A 77 -2.51 11.92 15.62
CA TRP A 77 -1.75 12.20 16.87
C TRP A 77 -0.23 12.07 16.81
N LEU A 78 0.35 11.73 15.65
CA LEU A 78 1.78 11.51 15.51
C LEU A 78 2.39 12.60 14.63
N HIS A 79 2.85 13.68 15.27
CA HIS A 79 3.24 14.89 14.56
C HIS A 79 4.58 15.44 15.02
N GLY A 80 5.37 15.96 14.09
CA GLY A 80 6.52 16.82 14.41
C GLY A 80 6.10 18.26 14.72
N LEU A 81 7.02 19.09 15.21
CA LEU A 81 6.73 20.52 15.48
C LEU A 81 6.50 21.35 14.20
N ARG A 82 6.97 20.85 13.05
CA ARG A 82 6.86 21.48 11.73
C ARG A 82 5.78 20.85 10.86
N ALA A 83 4.85 20.11 11.46
CA ALA A 83 3.75 19.52 10.72
C ALA A 83 2.88 20.60 10.06
N ASP A 84 2.17 20.23 8.99
CA ASP A 84 1.28 21.16 8.29
C ASP A 84 -0.04 21.35 9.06
N TRP A 85 0.05 22.12 10.15
CA TRP A 85 -1.09 22.45 10.99
C TRP A 85 -2.19 23.19 10.23
N ARG A 86 -1.82 23.98 9.21
CA ARG A 86 -2.78 24.76 8.43
C ARG A 86 -3.72 23.84 7.66
N SER A 87 -3.18 22.89 6.90
CA SER A 87 -3.99 21.94 6.13
C SER A 87 -4.85 21.07 7.04
N ALA A 88 -4.32 20.61 8.18
CA ALA A 88 -5.10 19.83 9.14
C ALA A 88 -6.29 20.62 9.70
N VAL A 89 -6.09 21.88 10.10
CA VAL A 89 -7.16 22.72 10.66
C VAL A 89 -8.17 23.10 9.59
N GLU A 90 -7.73 23.46 8.39
CA GLU A 90 -8.61 23.78 7.26
C GLU A 90 -9.50 22.59 6.86
N ALA A 91 -8.95 21.37 6.89
CA ALA A 91 -9.69 20.14 6.62
C ALA A 91 -10.52 19.62 7.82
N GLY A 92 -10.58 20.37 8.92
CA GLY A 92 -11.35 20.01 10.11
C GLY A 92 -10.89 18.69 10.74
N ILE A 93 -9.58 18.44 10.75
CA ILE A 93 -8.97 17.29 11.43
C ILE A 93 -8.77 17.62 12.92
N GLU A 94 -9.17 16.71 13.80
CA GLU A 94 -8.86 16.79 15.22
C GLU A 94 -7.41 16.38 15.48
N ILE A 95 -6.69 17.19 16.27
CA ILE A 95 -5.26 17.03 16.46
C ILE A 95 -4.94 16.56 17.88
N GLY A 96 -4.39 15.37 17.98
CA GLY A 96 -3.77 14.84 19.19
C GLY A 96 -2.46 15.55 19.47
N VAL A 97 -2.42 16.37 20.53
CA VAL A 97 -1.24 17.14 20.93
C VAL A 97 -0.55 16.50 22.12
N SER A 98 0.77 16.34 22.03
CA SER A 98 1.61 15.72 23.07
C SER A 98 2.58 16.70 23.72
N HIS A 99 2.70 17.92 23.19
CA HIS A 99 3.69 18.89 23.64
C HIS A 99 3.14 20.31 23.49
N LEU A 100 3.54 21.22 24.39
CA LEU A 100 3.08 22.61 24.42
C LEU A 100 3.28 23.32 23.07
N ALA A 101 4.47 23.20 22.49
CA ALA A 101 4.78 23.80 21.18
C ALA A 101 3.90 23.27 20.02
N GLN A 102 3.37 22.04 20.09
CA GLN A 102 2.41 21.56 19.09
C GLN A 102 1.07 22.26 19.27
N LEU A 103 0.60 22.40 20.51
CA LEU A 103 -0.63 23.11 20.83
C LEU A 103 -0.57 24.58 20.36
N ASP A 104 0.55 25.26 20.59
CA ASP A 104 0.75 26.64 20.11
C ASP A 104 0.76 26.70 18.57
N GLY A 105 1.44 25.78 17.89
CA GLY A 105 1.45 25.73 16.42
C GLY A 105 0.07 25.51 15.80
N VAL A 106 -0.74 24.63 16.42
CA VAL A 106 -2.14 24.40 16.01
C VAL A 106 -2.98 25.66 16.24
N ALA A 107 -2.83 26.32 17.39
CA ALA A 107 -3.57 27.53 17.70
C ALA A 107 -3.20 28.71 16.77
N GLU A 108 -1.92 28.86 16.44
CA GLU A 108 -1.45 29.87 15.48
C GLU A 108 -2.06 29.63 14.09
N ALA A 109 -2.05 28.39 13.61
CA ALA A 109 -2.67 28.02 12.34
C ALA A 109 -4.18 28.31 12.33
N ALA A 110 -4.88 27.95 13.41
CA ALA A 110 -6.31 28.20 13.58
C ALA A 110 -6.64 29.70 13.57
N ALA A 111 -5.89 30.49 14.34
CA ALA A 111 -6.03 31.94 14.38
C ALA A 111 -5.77 32.57 13.01
N GLY A 112 -4.73 32.11 12.29
CA GLY A 112 -4.40 32.59 10.95
C GLY A 112 -5.46 32.26 9.88
N LEU A 113 -6.28 31.23 10.11
CA LEU A 113 -7.42 30.85 9.27
C LEU A 113 -8.75 31.45 9.74
N GLY A 114 -8.79 32.06 10.93
CA GLY A 114 -10.05 32.50 11.56
C GLY A 114 -10.97 31.33 11.95
N LEU A 115 -10.39 30.15 12.23
CA LEU A 115 -11.09 28.93 12.61
C LEU A 115 -10.77 28.56 14.07
N THR A 116 -11.54 27.65 14.64
CA THR A 116 -11.25 27.01 15.94
C THR A 116 -10.78 25.58 15.69
N ALA A 117 -9.53 25.27 16.07
CA ALA A 117 -9.01 23.92 15.94
C ALA A 117 -9.51 23.01 17.07
N ALA A 118 -10.01 21.83 16.73
CA ALA A 118 -10.33 20.80 17.71
C ALA A 118 -9.05 20.02 18.07
N VAL A 119 -8.73 19.94 19.37
CA VAL A 119 -7.55 19.21 19.86
C VAL A 119 -7.93 18.17 20.91
N GLN A 120 -7.09 17.15 21.02
CA GLN A 120 -7.16 16.18 22.10
C GLN A 120 -5.78 16.06 22.78
N LEU A 121 -5.74 16.14 24.10
CA LEU A 121 -4.48 16.14 24.85
C LEU A 121 -4.00 14.71 25.08
N LYS A 122 -2.84 14.36 24.50
CA LYS A 122 -2.22 13.05 24.64
C LYS A 122 -1.19 13.08 25.76
N LEU A 123 -1.33 12.18 26.72
CA LEU A 123 -0.51 12.13 27.92
C LEU A 123 0.27 10.83 28.02
N ASP A 124 1.47 10.89 28.59
CA ASP A 124 2.20 9.69 29.00
C ASP A 124 1.90 9.35 30.46
N THR A 125 1.28 8.19 30.66
CA THR A 125 0.94 7.66 32.00
C THR A 125 1.85 6.50 32.41
N GLY A 126 2.87 6.18 31.61
CA GLY A 126 3.83 5.11 31.88
C GLY A 126 4.19 4.23 30.69
N LEU A 127 3.80 4.60 29.46
CA LEU A 127 4.21 3.89 28.26
C LEU A 127 5.59 4.36 27.76
N SER A 128 5.99 5.59 28.11
CA SER A 128 7.30 6.16 27.73
C SER A 128 7.54 6.17 26.23
N ARG A 129 6.52 6.58 25.47
CA ARG A 129 6.53 6.60 24.00
C ARG A 129 6.26 7.98 23.41
N ASN A 130 5.09 8.53 23.67
CA ASN A 130 4.65 9.83 23.18
C ASN A 130 3.50 10.31 24.10
N GLY A 131 3.31 11.61 24.24
CA GLY A 131 2.37 12.25 25.14
C GLY A 131 3.11 13.10 26.17
N ALA A 132 2.45 14.12 26.71
CA ALA A 132 3.05 15.01 27.71
C ALA A 132 3.37 14.24 29.00
N GLY A 133 4.55 14.47 29.56
CA GLY A 133 4.97 13.95 30.85
C GLY A 133 4.21 14.60 32.01
N VAL A 134 4.20 13.94 33.16
CA VAL A 134 3.44 14.38 34.36
C VAL A 134 3.82 15.80 34.77
N GLU A 135 5.10 16.13 34.64
CA GLU A 135 5.67 17.44 34.92
C GLU A 135 5.22 18.54 33.96
N GLU A 136 4.82 18.18 32.74
CA GLU A 136 4.38 19.11 31.69
C GLU A 136 2.86 19.37 31.72
N TRP A 137 2.09 18.51 32.39
CA TRP A 137 0.62 18.60 32.41
C TRP A 137 0.09 19.96 32.89
N PRO A 138 0.58 20.55 34.00
CA PRO A 138 0.05 21.82 34.49
C PRO A 138 0.17 22.95 33.45
N ASP A 139 1.34 23.06 32.82
CA ASP A 139 1.62 24.10 31.82
C ASP A 139 0.82 23.86 30.53
N LEU A 140 0.74 22.60 30.08
CA LEU A 140 -0.08 22.23 28.92
C LEU A 140 -1.56 22.55 29.13
N PHE A 141 -2.11 22.23 30.31
CA PHE A 141 -3.53 22.43 30.60
C PHE A 141 -3.87 23.90 30.79
N ALA A 142 -3.03 24.65 31.50
CA ALA A 142 -3.20 26.09 31.64
C ALA A 142 -3.20 26.77 30.26
N ARG A 143 -2.23 26.41 29.40
CA ARG A 143 -2.16 26.95 28.04
C ARG A 143 -3.37 26.56 27.18
N ALA A 144 -3.82 25.32 27.28
CA ALA A 144 -5.00 24.86 26.56
C ALA A 144 -6.27 25.62 26.98
N ALA A 145 -6.39 25.94 28.27
CA ALA A 145 -7.52 26.73 28.78
C ALA A 145 -7.49 28.17 28.25
N GLU A 146 -6.33 28.83 28.26
CA GLU A 146 -6.15 30.16 27.68
C GLU A 146 -6.53 30.21 26.19
N LEU A 147 -6.03 29.24 25.41
CA LEU A 147 -6.29 29.16 23.97
C LEU A 147 -7.75 28.85 23.64
N GLN A 148 -8.42 28.10 24.53
CA GLN A 148 -9.85 27.84 24.44
C GLN A 148 -10.70 29.06 24.79
N GLU A 149 -10.34 29.82 25.82
CA GLU A 149 -11.00 31.09 26.15
C GLU A 149 -10.83 32.11 25.01
N ALA A 150 -9.66 32.13 24.36
CA ALA A 150 -9.39 32.95 23.18
C ALA A 150 -10.13 32.48 21.91
N GLY A 151 -10.76 31.30 21.91
CA GLY A 151 -11.54 30.76 20.79
C GLY A 151 -10.71 30.14 19.65
N SER A 152 -9.39 30.10 19.78
CA SER A 152 -8.48 29.51 18.77
C SER A 152 -8.47 27.98 18.79
N VAL A 153 -8.75 27.39 19.96
CA VAL A 153 -8.72 25.94 20.18
C VAL A 153 -9.99 25.49 20.91
N ARG A 154 -10.45 24.27 20.66
CA ARG A 154 -11.40 23.55 21.51
C ARG A 154 -10.78 22.24 21.96
N VAL A 155 -10.62 22.05 23.26
CA VAL A 155 -10.14 20.79 23.83
C VAL A 155 -11.29 19.80 23.89
N ARG A 156 -11.39 18.97 22.85
CA ARG A 156 -12.43 17.94 22.69
C ARG A 156 -12.18 16.73 23.57
N GLY A 157 -10.92 16.39 23.84
CA GLY A 157 -10.60 15.14 24.53
C GLY A 157 -9.26 15.09 25.22
N ILE A 158 -9.08 14.04 26.01
CA ILE A 158 -7.87 13.70 26.75
C ILE A 158 -7.65 12.20 26.66
N PHE A 159 -6.40 11.78 26.44
CA PHE A 159 -6.11 10.37 26.25
C PHE A 159 -4.69 9.95 26.56
N SER A 160 -4.55 8.64 26.78
CA SER A 160 -3.24 7.98 26.86
C SER A 160 -3.29 6.64 26.13
N HIS A 161 -2.28 5.80 26.35
CA HIS A 161 -2.19 4.47 25.77
C HIS A 161 -1.59 3.51 26.79
N LEU A 162 -2.29 2.41 27.04
CA LEU A 162 -1.86 1.36 27.97
C LEU A 162 -0.64 0.62 27.44
N ALA A 163 0.21 0.18 28.36
CA ALA A 163 1.29 -0.76 28.08
C ALA A 163 0.77 -2.19 27.92
N ASN A 164 -0.41 -2.51 28.44
CA ASN A 164 -0.96 -3.87 28.54
C ASN A 164 0.02 -4.79 29.28
N ALA A 165 0.54 -4.31 30.40
CA ALA A 165 1.60 -4.98 31.17
C ALA A 165 1.07 -5.83 32.33
N GLY A 166 -0.24 -6.13 32.32
CA GLY A 166 -0.97 -6.85 33.36
C GLY A 166 -1.84 -5.93 34.21
N ASP A 167 -2.93 -6.48 34.77
CA ASP A 167 -4.02 -5.70 35.40
C ASP A 167 -3.52 -4.70 36.46
N ASP A 168 -2.63 -5.09 37.36
CA ASP A 168 -2.08 -4.20 38.39
C ASP A 168 -1.34 -2.98 37.81
N ARG A 169 -0.54 -3.20 36.77
CA ARG A 169 0.25 -2.12 36.13
C ARG A 169 -0.64 -1.23 35.28
N ASP A 170 -1.60 -1.82 34.58
CA ASP A 170 -2.55 -1.08 33.76
C ASP A 170 -3.48 -0.23 34.64
N ARG A 171 -3.89 -0.72 35.83
CA ARG A 171 -4.59 0.08 36.85
C ARG A 171 -3.74 1.23 37.38
N ALA A 172 -2.43 1.03 37.56
CA ALA A 172 -1.54 2.10 37.98
C ALA A 172 -1.40 3.20 36.90
N GLN A 173 -1.38 2.84 35.62
CA GLN A 173 -1.47 3.82 34.52
C GLN A 173 -2.81 4.55 34.53
N ALA A 174 -3.92 3.83 34.75
CA ALA A 174 -5.25 4.41 34.82
C ALA A 174 -5.40 5.40 35.98
N ALA A 175 -4.86 5.10 37.16
CA ALA A 175 -4.87 6.01 38.30
C ALA A 175 -4.18 7.34 38.00
N ARG A 176 -3.02 7.31 37.32
CA ARG A 176 -2.34 8.55 36.84
C ARG A 176 -3.16 9.28 35.78
N PHE A 177 -3.86 8.54 34.93
CA PHE A 177 -4.74 9.14 33.94
C PHE A 177 -5.92 9.85 34.61
N ASP A 178 -6.50 9.27 35.66
CA ASP A 178 -7.57 9.90 36.46
C ASP A 178 -7.10 11.21 37.12
N GLU A 179 -5.87 11.23 37.65
CA GLU A 179 -5.23 12.45 38.17
C GLU A 179 -5.12 13.54 37.09
N ALA A 180 -4.70 13.17 35.88
CA ALA A 180 -4.62 14.10 34.76
C ALA A 180 -5.98 14.67 34.35
N VAL A 181 -7.01 13.83 34.29
CA VAL A 181 -8.39 14.26 33.99
C VAL A 181 -8.89 15.24 35.06
N ALA A 182 -8.62 14.96 36.35
CA ALA A 182 -8.99 15.87 37.44
C ALA A 182 -8.26 17.22 37.37
N LEU A 183 -6.97 17.21 37.00
CA LEU A 183 -6.18 18.43 36.78
C LEU A 183 -6.72 19.25 35.60
N LEU A 184 -7.04 18.61 34.47
CA LEU A 184 -7.63 19.28 33.31
C LEU A 184 -8.97 19.95 33.66
N ARG A 185 -9.82 19.27 34.44
CA ARG A 185 -11.08 19.84 34.96
C ARG A 185 -10.84 21.04 35.88
N THR A 186 -9.83 20.98 36.72
CA THR A 186 -9.45 22.09 37.61
C THR A 186 -8.97 23.31 36.81
N ALA A 187 -8.35 23.09 35.64
CA ALA A 187 -8.02 24.15 34.69
C ALA A 187 -9.23 24.71 33.91
N GLY A 188 -10.45 24.25 34.20
CA GLY A 188 -11.68 24.76 33.61
C GLY A 188 -12.10 24.09 32.30
N ILE A 189 -11.47 22.96 31.93
CA ILE A 189 -11.80 22.20 30.72
C ILE A 189 -12.52 20.91 31.10
N GLU A 190 -13.75 20.73 30.64
CA GLU A 190 -14.45 19.45 30.70
C GLU A 190 -14.29 18.72 29.36
N PRO A 191 -13.47 17.65 29.28
CA PRO A 191 -13.25 16.93 28.03
C PRO A 191 -14.49 16.09 27.66
N GLU A 192 -14.91 16.17 26.40
CA GLU A 192 -16.02 15.36 25.87
C GLU A 192 -15.60 13.90 25.68
N LEU A 193 -14.35 13.67 25.30
CA LEU A 193 -13.78 12.36 25.04
C LEU A 193 -12.66 12.04 26.04
N ILE A 194 -12.82 10.96 26.78
CA ILE A 194 -11.84 10.42 27.72
C ILE A 194 -11.61 8.98 27.32
N HIS A 195 -10.44 8.66 26.79
CA HIS A 195 -10.20 7.31 26.26
C HIS A 195 -8.79 6.78 26.53
N LEU A 196 -8.74 5.58 27.10
CA LEU A 196 -7.51 4.87 27.47
C LEU A 196 -7.42 3.49 26.82
N ALA A 197 -8.51 2.71 26.87
CA ALA A 197 -8.55 1.36 26.35
C ALA A 197 -8.35 1.30 24.82
N ALA A 198 -7.41 0.44 24.41
CA ALA A 198 -7.25 -0.01 23.03
C ALA A 198 -7.90 -1.40 22.83
N SER A 199 -7.60 -2.09 21.72
CA SER A 199 -8.18 -3.40 21.40
C SER A 199 -8.16 -4.41 22.56
N ALA A 200 -6.99 -4.68 23.16
CA ALA A 200 -6.89 -5.66 24.26
C ALA A 200 -7.75 -5.27 25.48
N ALA A 201 -7.52 -4.08 26.03
CA ALA A 201 -8.26 -3.58 27.20
C ALA A 201 -9.78 -3.43 26.96
N THR A 202 -10.20 -3.24 25.71
CA THR A 202 -11.64 -3.22 25.37
C THR A 202 -12.30 -4.55 25.73
N PHE A 203 -11.65 -5.68 25.45
CA PHE A 203 -12.22 -7.01 25.74
C PHE A 203 -11.96 -7.53 27.15
N THR A 204 -10.93 -7.05 27.84
CA THR A 204 -10.54 -7.61 29.16
C THR A 204 -10.81 -6.68 30.34
N SER A 205 -10.91 -5.37 30.10
CA SER A 205 -10.84 -4.37 31.17
C SER A 205 -11.95 -3.33 31.05
N PRO A 206 -13.23 -3.69 31.29
CA PRO A 206 -14.36 -2.76 31.19
C PRO A 206 -14.22 -1.49 32.03
N HIS A 207 -13.55 -1.59 33.18
CA HIS A 207 -13.27 -0.46 34.06
C HIS A 207 -12.30 0.59 33.46
N LEU A 208 -11.66 0.31 32.31
CA LEU A 208 -10.75 1.21 31.60
C LEU A 208 -11.37 1.81 30.32
N HIS A 209 -12.66 1.59 30.07
CA HIS A 209 -13.36 2.10 28.89
C HIS A 209 -13.62 3.61 28.96
N TYR A 210 -13.69 4.19 30.17
CA TYR A 210 -14.10 5.57 30.38
C TYR A 210 -15.40 5.88 29.63
N ASN A 211 -15.44 6.93 28.79
CA ASN A 211 -16.61 7.22 27.97
C ASN A 211 -16.41 6.90 26.49
N THR A 212 -15.25 6.38 26.09
CA THR A 212 -14.90 6.06 24.70
C THR A 212 -13.71 5.08 24.65
N VAL A 213 -13.75 4.11 23.74
CA VAL A 213 -12.61 3.21 23.44
C VAL A 213 -11.96 3.54 22.09
N ARG A 214 -10.66 3.25 21.93
CA ARG A 214 -9.93 3.43 20.66
C ARG A 214 -9.43 2.10 20.10
N VAL A 215 -10.17 1.50 19.17
CA VAL A 215 -9.89 0.13 18.72
C VAL A 215 -9.36 0.13 17.29
N GLY A 216 -8.21 -0.52 17.10
CA GLY A 216 -7.59 -0.71 15.79
C GLY A 216 -7.81 -2.12 15.29
N MET A 217 -6.87 -3.02 15.58
CA MET A 217 -6.79 -4.31 14.90
C MET A 217 -8.06 -5.17 14.98
N SER A 218 -8.77 -5.12 16.10
CA SER A 218 -10.03 -5.84 16.27
C SER A 218 -11.18 -5.31 15.40
N VAL A 219 -11.11 -4.07 14.87
CA VAL A 219 -12.04 -3.58 13.84
C VAL A 219 -11.94 -4.43 12.57
N PHE A 220 -10.74 -4.90 12.25
CA PHE A 220 -10.45 -5.76 11.10
C PHE A 220 -10.57 -7.25 11.42
N GLY A 221 -11.04 -7.58 12.63
CA GLY A 221 -11.40 -8.94 12.99
C GLY A 221 -10.27 -9.79 13.53
N TYR A 222 -9.14 -9.19 13.92
CA TYR A 222 -8.04 -9.96 14.52
C TYR A 222 -8.02 -9.83 16.04
N SER A 223 -7.74 -10.97 16.68
CA SER A 223 -7.50 -11.02 18.11
C SER A 223 -6.22 -10.25 18.49
N PRO A 224 -6.26 -9.42 19.55
CA PRO A 224 -5.07 -8.81 20.12
C PRO A 224 -4.33 -9.74 21.10
N PHE A 225 -4.74 -11.01 21.22
CA PHE A 225 -4.22 -11.97 22.20
C PHE A 225 -3.58 -13.18 21.52
N ALA A 226 -2.55 -13.73 22.15
CA ALA A 226 -1.91 -14.98 21.70
C ALA A 226 -2.66 -16.24 22.17
N ASP A 227 -3.50 -16.13 23.21
CA ASP A 227 -4.19 -17.26 23.85
C ASP A 227 -5.68 -17.35 23.49
N ARG A 228 -6.19 -16.44 22.66
CA ARG A 228 -7.58 -16.38 22.22
C ARG A 228 -7.65 -16.04 20.75
N THR A 229 -8.52 -16.73 20.03
CA THR A 229 -8.76 -16.53 18.60
C THR A 229 -9.72 -15.36 18.36
N SER A 230 -9.83 -14.92 17.10
CA SER A 230 -10.86 -13.95 16.71
C SER A 230 -12.27 -14.44 17.01
N ALA A 231 -12.54 -15.73 16.74
CA ALA A 231 -13.84 -16.34 17.00
C ALA A 231 -14.22 -16.32 18.49
N ASP A 232 -13.25 -16.53 19.39
CA ASP A 232 -13.49 -16.45 20.85
C ASP A 232 -13.97 -15.06 21.30
N LEU A 233 -13.61 -14.01 20.56
CA LEU A 233 -14.03 -12.63 20.81
C LEU A 233 -15.32 -12.25 20.06
N GLY A 234 -15.84 -13.14 19.21
CA GLY A 234 -16.94 -12.87 18.28
C GLY A 234 -16.52 -11.95 17.15
N LEU A 235 -15.28 -12.07 16.68
CA LEU A 235 -14.70 -11.29 15.58
C LEU A 235 -14.48 -12.16 14.35
N THR A 236 -14.61 -11.54 13.17
CA THR A 236 -14.44 -12.16 11.86
C THR A 236 -13.33 -11.45 11.09
N PRO A 237 -12.20 -12.12 10.76
CA PRO A 237 -11.13 -11.53 9.96
C PRO A 237 -11.67 -10.95 8.64
N ALA A 238 -11.34 -9.68 8.36
CA ALA A 238 -11.92 -8.97 7.22
C ALA A 238 -11.14 -9.15 5.91
N MET A 239 -9.85 -9.51 5.96
CA MET A 239 -9.02 -9.68 4.76
C MET A 239 -8.92 -11.15 4.36
N THR A 240 -9.19 -11.43 3.08
CA THR A 240 -8.78 -12.66 2.40
C THR A 240 -7.72 -12.33 1.36
N LEU A 241 -6.49 -12.82 1.56
CA LEU A 241 -5.39 -12.58 0.64
C LEU A 241 -5.34 -13.69 -0.41
N ARG A 242 -5.49 -13.30 -1.68
CA ARG A 242 -5.68 -14.21 -2.81
C ARG A 242 -4.68 -13.96 -3.93
N SER A 243 -4.37 -15.05 -4.60
CA SER A 243 -3.66 -15.08 -5.87
C SER A 243 -4.23 -16.20 -6.75
N GLU A 244 -3.50 -16.60 -7.78
CA GLU A 244 -3.89 -17.66 -8.71
C GLU A 244 -2.68 -18.51 -9.08
N VAL A 245 -2.92 -19.73 -9.54
CA VAL A 245 -1.87 -20.57 -10.13
C VAL A 245 -1.52 -20.01 -11.51
N VAL A 246 -0.27 -19.61 -11.73
CA VAL A 246 0.18 -19.07 -13.05
C VAL A 246 1.05 -20.04 -13.83
N GLY A 247 1.40 -21.17 -13.23
CA GLY A 247 2.17 -22.22 -13.89
C GLY A 247 2.12 -23.51 -13.11
N LEU A 248 2.13 -24.63 -13.84
CA LEU A 248 2.18 -25.97 -13.28
C LEU A 248 3.37 -26.72 -13.87
N ARG A 249 4.09 -27.45 -13.03
CA ARG A 249 5.21 -28.29 -13.47
C ARG A 249 5.23 -29.59 -12.69
N SER A 250 5.10 -30.71 -13.40
CA SER A 250 5.42 -32.03 -12.83
C SER A 250 6.93 -32.20 -12.77
N VAL A 251 7.43 -32.65 -11.62
CA VAL A 251 8.85 -32.90 -11.38
C VAL A 251 9.05 -34.29 -10.77
N PRO A 252 10.13 -35.00 -11.14
CA PRO A 252 10.44 -36.30 -10.54
C PRO A 252 11.00 -36.14 -9.12
N GLU A 253 11.03 -37.25 -8.37
CA GLU A 253 11.84 -37.36 -7.15
C GLU A 253 13.28 -36.86 -7.38
N GLY A 254 13.83 -36.12 -6.43
CA GLY A 254 15.20 -35.58 -6.50
C GLY A 254 15.32 -34.23 -7.22
N ALA A 255 14.25 -33.70 -7.82
CA ALA A 255 14.27 -32.38 -8.44
C ALA A 255 14.42 -31.25 -7.39
N GLY A 256 15.37 -30.35 -7.61
CA GLY A 256 15.55 -29.15 -6.79
C GLY A 256 14.50 -28.07 -7.08
N VAL A 257 14.06 -27.34 -6.05
CA VAL A 257 13.00 -26.32 -6.16
C VAL A 257 13.51 -24.94 -5.72
N SER A 258 13.33 -23.96 -6.61
CA SER A 258 13.70 -22.55 -6.41
C SER A 258 15.20 -22.33 -6.12
N TYR A 259 15.57 -21.10 -5.74
CA TYR A 259 16.95 -20.66 -5.59
C TYR A 259 17.74 -21.51 -4.59
N GLY A 260 18.90 -21.99 -5.04
CA GLY A 260 19.84 -22.77 -4.23
C GLY A 260 19.33 -24.16 -3.84
N PHE A 261 18.22 -24.62 -4.42
CA PHE A 261 17.63 -25.94 -4.20
C PHE A 261 17.58 -26.36 -2.72
N ASN A 262 17.19 -25.42 -1.85
CA ASN A 262 17.03 -25.67 -0.42
C ASN A 262 15.82 -26.57 -0.12
N HIS A 263 15.02 -26.88 -1.14
CA HIS A 263 14.04 -27.94 -1.14
C HIS A 263 14.32 -28.87 -2.32
N VAL A 264 14.20 -30.17 -2.08
CA VAL A 264 14.35 -31.24 -3.07
C VAL A 264 13.11 -32.13 -2.96
N ALA A 265 12.45 -32.38 -4.08
CA ALA A 265 11.24 -33.20 -4.13
C ALA A 265 11.53 -34.61 -3.58
N GLN A 266 10.75 -35.05 -2.58
CA GLN A 266 10.90 -36.35 -1.92
C GLN A 266 10.18 -37.50 -2.66
N GLY A 267 9.54 -37.18 -3.79
CA GLY A 267 8.80 -38.09 -4.65
C GLY A 267 8.31 -37.34 -5.88
N ASP A 268 7.79 -38.06 -6.86
CA ASP A 268 7.16 -37.45 -8.03
C ASP A 268 6.00 -36.54 -7.59
N THR A 269 6.06 -35.27 -7.98
CA THR A 269 5.08 -34.27 -7.54
C THR A 269 4.76 -33.24 -8.63
N THR A 270 3.72 -32.44 -8.40
CA THR A 270 3.38 -31.26 -9.21
C THR A 270 3.57 -30.00 -8.40
N LEU A 271 4.34 -29.07 -8.94
CA LEU A 271 4.60 -27.76 -8.37
C LEU A 271 3.72 -26.71 -9.05
N ALA A 272 3.11 -25.84 -8.26
CA ALA A 272 2.41 -24.64 -8.70
C ALA A 272 3.28 -23.41 -8.50
N LEU A 273 3.32 -22.55 -9.52
CA LEU A 273 3.88 -21.20 -9.43
C LEU A 273 2.76 -20.25 -9.01
N VAL A 274 2.99 -19.51 -7.92
CA VAL A 274 2.06 -18.49 -7.42
C VAL A 274 2.76 -17.14 -7.48
N PRO A 275 2.18 -16.13 -8.14
CA PRO A 275 2.77 -14.82 -8.34
C PRO A 275 2.58 -13.95 -7.10
N MET A 276 3.07 -14.42 -5.95
CA MET A 276 3.16 -13.66 -4.72
C MET A 276 4.54 -13.86 -4.10
N GLY A 277 5.28 -12.79 -3.90
CA GLY A 277 6.61 -12.84 -3.30
C GLY A 277 6.80 -11.82 -2.18
N TYR A 278 8.05 -11.68 -1.72
CA TYR A 278 8.35 -10.80 -0.60
C TYR A 278 8.20 -9.30 -0.91
N ALA A 279 8.21 -8.88 -2.18
CA ALA A 279 7.88 -7.50 -2.55
C ALA A 279 6.37 -7.21 -2.44
N ASP A 280 5.53 -8.26 -2.48
CA ASP A 280 4.09 -8.17 -2.31
C ASP A 280 3.66 -8.29 -0.83
N GLY A 281 4.60 -8.64 0.05
CA GLY A 281 4.36 -8.81 1.48
C GLY A 281 4.35 -10.26 1.97
N LEU A 282 4.64 -11.26 1.12
CA LEU A 282 4.85 -12.65 1.56
C LEU A 282 6.24 -12.79 2.22
N PRO A 283 6.35 -12.93 3.55
CA PRO A 283 7.65 -12.77 4.20
C PRO A 283 8.64 -13.86 3.83
N ARG A 284 9.83 -13.46 3.37
CA ARG A 284 10.90 -14.40 2.99
C ARG A 284 11.35 -15.29 4.16
N ALA A 285 11.10 -14.88 5.41
CA ALA A 285 11.39 -15.67 6.61
C ALA A 285 10.57 -16.97 6.70
N LEU A 286 9.46 -17.09 5.96
CA LEU A 286 8.65 -18.31 5.90
C LEU A 286 9.28 -19.46 5.11
N ASN A 287 10.43 -19.21 4.45
CA ASN A 287 11.18 -20.20 3.69
C ASN A 287 11.47 -21.46 4.52
N GLY A 288 10.88 -22.60 4.15
CA GLY A 288 11.09 -23.87 4.83
C GLY A 288 10.53 -23.92 6.26
N ALA A 289 9.77 -22.91 6.69
CA ALA A 289 9.15 -22.86 8.01
C ALA A 289 7.86 -23.71 8.10
N GLY A 290 7.38 -24.23 6.96
CA GLY A 290 6.14 -25.01 6.89
C GLY A 290 4.89 -24.19 6.64
N ALA A 291 5.02 -22.97 6.11
CA ALA A 291 3.87 -22.16 5.71
C ALA A 291 3.06 -22.87 4.61
N THR A 292 1.74 -22.78 4.71
CA THR A 292 0.79 -23.38 3.76
C THR A 292 -0.12 -22.31 3.15
N VAL A 293 -0.69 -22.64 1.99
CA VAL A 293 -1.77 -21.90 1.32
C VAL A 293 -2.91 -22.87 1.01
N ALA A 294 -4.12 -22.36 0.76
CA ALA A 294 -5.25 -23.18 0.32
C ALA A 294 -5.41 -23.14 -1.21
N ILE A 295 -5.47 -24.32 -1.83
CA ILE A 295 -5.74 -24.53 -3.27
C ILE A 295 -6.73 -25.69 -3.38
N ALA A 296 -7.82 -25.53 -4.13
CA ALA A 296 -8.88 -26.53 -4.28
C ALA A 296 -9.37 -27.13 -2.94
N GLY A 297 -9.53 -26.27 -1.91
CA GLY A 297 -9.97 -26.66 -0.57
C GLY A 297 -8.95 -27.47 0.24
N ARG A 298 -7.69 -27.53 -0.18
CA ARG A 298 -6.61 -28.28 0.48
C ARG A 298 -5.46 -27.36 0.86
N HIS A 299 -4.87 -27.60 2.02
CA HIS A 299 -3.67 -26.91 2.47
C HIS A 299 -2.44 -27.51 1.78
N CYS A 300 -1.74 -26.70 1.00
CA CYS A 300 -0.56 -27.06 0.24
C CYS A 300 0.66 -26.26 0.73
N PRO A 301 1.82 -26.90 0.99
CA PRO A 301 2.98 -26.22 1.54
C PRO A 301 3.68 -25.34 0.50
N ILE A 302 4.16 -24.18 0.95
CA ILE A 302 5.12 -23.37 0.21
C ILE A 302 6.49 -24.05 0.31
N VAL A 303 7.10 -24.34 -0.84
CA VAL A 303 8.37 -25.07 -0.94
C VAL A 303 9.44 -24.27 -1.69
N GLY A 304 10.70 -24.55 -1.37
CA GLY A 304 11.83 -23.78 -1.89
C GLY A 304 11.92 -22.37 -1.30
N ARG A 305 12.80 -21.53 -1.86
CA ARG A 305 12.88 -20.11 -1.48
C ARG A 305 11.75 -19.30 -2.12
N ILE A 306 11.10 -18.46 -1.33
CA ILE A 306 10.23 -17.37 -1.74
C ILE A 306 11.08 -16.33 -2.49
N GLY A 307 10.69 -16.06 -3.75
CA GLY A 307 11.28 -15.05 -4.61
C GLY A 307 10.68 -13.66 -4.36
N MET A 308 11.15 -12.68 -5.13
CA MET A 308 10.69 -11.29 -5.00
C MET A 308 9.19 -11.15 -5.31
N ASP A 309 8.75 -11.79 -6.39
CA ASP A 309 7.40 -11.60 -6.95
C ASP A 309 6.57 -12.90 -7.01
N GLN A 310 7.14 -14.01 -6.52
CA GLN A 310 6.56 -15.35 -6.66
C GLN A 310 7.05 -16.35 -5.61
N CYS A 311 6.25 -17.38 -5.37
CA CYS A 311 6.60 -18.55 -4.57
C CYS A 311 6.16 -19.85 -5.26
N ILE A 312 6.69 -20.99 -4.79
CA ILE A 312 6.34 -22.32 -5.30
C ILE A 312 5.53 -23.06 -4.24
N VAL A 313 4.46 -23.71 -4.66
CA VAL A 313 3.59 -24.52 -3.81
C VAL A 313 3.63 -25.96 -4.30
N ASP A 314 3.85 -26.90 -3.39
CA ASP A 314 3.83 -28.33 -3.72
C ASP A 314 2.40 -28.85 -3.63
N LEU A 315 1.84 -29.29 -4.76
CA LEU A 315 0.48 -29.82 -4.85
C LEU A 315 0.42 -31.33 -4.57
N GLY A 316 1.55 -32.04 -4.59
CA GLY A 316 1.53 -33.51 -4.50
C GLY A 316 0.64 -34.14 -5.58
N THR A 317 -0.23 -35.06 -5.14
CA THR A 317 -1.22 -35.72 -6.01
C THR A 317 -2.39 -34.82 -6.41
N LEU A 318 -2.58 -33.67 -5.75
CA LEU A 318 -3.63 -32.71 -6.07
C LEU A 318 -3.41 -32.08 -7.45
N GLY A 319 -2.16 -32.02 -7.94
CA GLY A 319 -1.82 -31.40 -9.22
C GLY A 319 -2.56 -31.96 -10.45
N ARG A 320 -3.20 -33.13 -10.34
CA ARG A 320 -4.06 -33.68 -11.41
C ARG A 320 -5.45 -33.03 -11.48
N ARG A 321 -5.79 -32.18 -10.52
CA ARG A 321 -7.11 -31.54 -10.34
C ARG A 321 -7.01 -30.01 -10.26
N VAL A 322 -5.82 -29.47 -10.50
CA VAL A 322 -5.53 -28.04 -10.41
C VAL A 322 -5.12 -27.57 -11.80
N GLU A 323 -5.67 -26.46 -12.23
CA GLU A 323 -5.38 -25.82 -13.52
C GLU A 323 -4.74 -24.44 -13.32
N VAL A 324 -4.11 -23.92 -14.36
CA VAL A 324 -3.65 -22.53 -14.38
C VAL A 324 -4.87 -21.61 -14.34
N GLY A 325 -4.84 -20.61 -13.47
CA GLY A 325 -5.97 -19.72 -13.15
C GLY A 325 -6.72 -20.13 -11.88
N ASP A 326 -6.49 -21.32 -11.33
CA ASP A 326 -7.17 -21.73 -10.10
C ASP A 326 -6.80 -20.82 -8.92
N PRO A 327 -7.78 -20.48 -8.06
CA PRO A 327 -7.56 -19.55 -6.95
C PRO A 327 -6.64 -20.16 -5.90
N VAL A 328 -5.75 -19.31 -5.39
CA VAL A 328 -4.85 -19.60 -4.27
C VAL A 328 -5.20 -18.65 -3.13
N ILE A 329 -5.57 -19.18 -1.97
CA ILE A 329 -5.84 -18.36 -0.79
C ILE A 329 -4.66 -18.50 0.17
N LEU A 330 -3.96 -17.39 0.40
CA LEU A 330 -2.76 -17.35 1.24
C LEU A 330 -3.11 -17.34 2.72
N PHE A 331 -4.07 -16.48 3.10
CA PHE A 331 -4.73 -16.51 4.39
C PHE A 331 -6.11 -15.84 4.32
N GLY A 332 -6.98 -16.11 5.29
CA GLY A 332 -8.31 -15.52 5.42
C GLY A 332 -8.99 -15.92 6.74
N ASP A 333 -10.32 -15.93 6.77
CA ASP A 333 -11.10 -16.43 7.92
C ASP A 333 -10.98 -17.96 8.04
N PRO A 334 -10.45 -18.51 9.15
CA PRO A 334 -10.35 -19.94 9.38
C PRO A 334 -11.69 -20.69 9.34
N ALA A 335 -12.82 -20.00 9.60
CA ALA A 335 -14.15 -20.60 9.52
C ALA A 335 -14.49 -21.08 8.10
N THR A 336 -13.84 -20.55 7.06
CA THR A 336 -14.00 -20.98 5.66
C THR A 336 -13.04 -22.11 5.26
N GLY A 337 -12.20 -22.59 6.19
CA GLY A 337 -11.25 -23.68 5.96
C GLY A 337 -9.90 -23.27 5.38
N VAL A 338 -9.66 -21.97 5.21
CA VAL A 338 -8.38 -21.42 4.74
C VAL A 338 -7.41 -21.15 5.90
N PRO A 339 -6.09 -21.02 5.67
CA PRO A 339 -5.15 -20.69 6.72
C PRO A 339 -5.46 -19.34 7.40
N PRO A 340 -5.43 -19.24 8.73
CA PRO A 340 -5.39 -17.95 9.42
C PRO A 340 -4.08 -17.20 9.12
N VAL A 341 -4.11 -15.87 9.26
CA VAL A 341 -2.87 -15.07 9.22
C VAL A 341 -1.92 -15.44 10.36
N GLU A 342 -2.46 -15.94 11.47
CA GLU A 342 -1.72 -16.38 12.65
C GLU A 342 -0.70 -17.48 12.32
N VAL A 343 -0.96 -18.33 11.31
CA VAL A 343 0.01 -19.33 10.82
C VAL A 343 1.33 -18.67 10.45
N TRP A 344 1.28 -17.54 9.75
CA TRP A 344 2.49 -16.83 9.35
C TRP A 344 3.14 -16.13 10.53
N SER A 345 2.35 -15.45 11.36
CA SER A 345 2.92 -14.73 12.50
C SER A 345 3.59 -15.66 13.53
N GLU A 346 3.02 -16.85 13.77
CA GLU A 346 3.60 -17.85 14.68
C GLU A 346 4.93 -18.38 14.14
N LEU A 347 4.98 -18.76 12.85
CA LEU A 347 6.20 -19.23 12.20
C LEU A 347 7.31 -18.18 12.20
N MET A 348 6.94 -16.91 12.08
CA MET A 348 7.87 -15.78 12.12
C MET A 348 8.18 -15.26 13.53
N ARG A 349 7.48 -15.78 14.56
CA ARG A 349 7.56 -15.29 15.94
C ARG A 349 7.27 -13.79 16.05
N THR A 350 6.26 -13.35 15.31
CA THR A 350 5.73 -11.98 15.33
C THR A 350 4.24 -12.00 15.65
N ILE A 351 3.54 -10.89 15.38
CA ILE A 351 2.12 -10.69 15.61
C ILE A 351 1.37 -10.51 14.28
N ASN A 352 0.10 -10.89 14.23
CA ASN A 352 -0.75 -10.77 13.04
C ASN A 352 -0.77 -9.36 12.43
N TYR A 353 -0.68 -8.32 13.27
CA TYR A 353 -0.53 -6.91 12.90
C TYR A 353 0.59 -6.68 11.87
N GLU A 354 1.78 -7.25 12.09
CA GLU A 354 2.93 -7.05 11.20
C GLU A 354 2.67 -7.67 9.83
N ILE A 355 2.01 -8.83 9.81
CA ILE A 355 1.72 -9.55 8.57
C ILE A 355 0.74 -8.77 7.69
N VAL A 356 -0.40 -8.35 8.23
CA VAL A 356 -1.44 -7.66 7.44
C VAL A 356 -1.00 -6.26 6.99
N VAL A 357 -0.26 -5.53 7.85
CA VAL A 357 0.32 -4.23 7.48
C VAL A 357 1.42 -4.38 6.43
N GLY A 358 2.15 -5.49 6.45
CA GLY A 358 3.24 -5.78 5.52
C GLY A 358 2.81 -6.10 4.09
N ILE A 359 1.50 -6.27 3.83
CA ILE A 359 1.00 -6.50 2.46
C ILE A 359 1.26 -5.26 1.60
N GLY A 360 2.09 -5.41 0.57
CA GLY A 360 2.63 -4.31 -0.22
C GLY A 360 1.62 -3.68 -1.18
N PRO A 361 1.89 -2.49 -1.73
CA PRO A 361 0.96 -1.75 -2.59
C PRO A 361 0.66 -2.42 -3.94
N ARG A 362 1.49 -3.38 -4.38
CA ARG A 362 1.24 -4.19 -5.59
C ARG A 362 0.03 -5.12 -5.48
N VAL A 363 -0.42 -5.37 -4.25
CA VAL A 363 -1.62 -6.18 -3.98
C VAL A 363 -2.83 -5.24 -3.99
N LEU A 364 -3.74 -5.44 -4.94
CA LEU A 364 -4.93 -4.60 -5.05
C LEU A 364 -5.89 -4.89 -3.88
N ARG A 365 -6.36 -3.84 -3.19
CA ARG A 365 -7.42 -3.97 -2.18
C ARG A 365 -8.76 -3.84 -2.88
N VAL A 366 -9.61 -4.85 -2.73
CA VAL A 366 -10.94 -4.87 -3.34
C VAL A 366 -11.98 -4.99 -2.23
N PRO A 367 -12.90 -4.03 -2.09
CA PRO A 367 -14.02 -4.18 -1.17
C PRO A 367 -14.95 -5.29 -1.66
N VAL A 368 -15.41 -6.15 -0.74
CA VAL A 368 -16.44 -7.15 -1.00
C VAL A 368 -17.63 -6.87 -0.10
N ASP A 369 -18.80 -6.69 -0.71
CA ASP A 369 -20.09 -6.59 0.00
C ASP A 369 -20.90 -7.88 -0.22
N GLU A 370 -21.89 -8.15 0.63
CA GLU A 370 -22.71 -9.39 0.65
C GLU A 370 -23.44 -9.71 -0.69
N ALA A 371 -23.32 -8.87 -1.73
CA ALA A 371 -24.00 -9.02 -3.01
C ALA A 371 -23.25 -9.85 -4.07
N ASP A 372 -21.95 -10.16 -3.88
CA ASP A 372 -21.14 -10.76 -4.97
C ASP A 372 -21.01 -12.29 -4.92
N GLU A 373 -21.57 -12.97 -3.92
CA GLU A 373 -21.50 -14.45 -3.83
C GLU A 373 -22.63 -15.17 -4.61
N GLU A 374 -23.76 -14.49 -4.92
CA GLU A 374 -24.88 -15.10 -5.65
C GLU A 374 -24.81 -14.90 -7.19
N ALA A 375 -23.85 -14.12 -7.71
CA ALA A 375 -23.77 -13.81 -9.15
C ALA A 375 -22.87 -14.77 -9.98
N SER A 376 -22.42 -15.90 -9.41
CA SER A 376 -21.57 -16.88 -10.14
C SER A 376 -22.32 -18.11 -10.67
N GLU A 377 -23.63 -18.22 -10.40
CA GLU A 377 -24.52 -19.18 -11.03
C GLU A 377 -25.65 -18.40 -11.70
N ASP A 378 -25.69 -18.46 -13.04
CA ASP A 378 -26.63 -17.81 -13.95
C ASP A 378 -26.29 -16.36 -14.38
N GLU A 379 -25.64 -16.23 -15.54
CA GLU A 379 -26.27 -15.55 -16.69
C GLU A 379 -25.41 -15.68 -17.96
N ALA A 380 -25.79 -16.63 -18.81
CA ALA A 380 -25.59 -16.54 -20.25
C ALA A 380 -26.68 -15.61 -20.80
N GLY A 381 -26.31 -14.38 -21.18
CA GLY A 381 -27.28 -13.43 -21.74
C GLY A 381 -26.67 -12.07 -22.04
N VAL A 382 -25.99 -11.96 -23.17
CA VAL A 382 -25.53 -10.67 -23.70
C VAL A 382 -26.74 -9.87 -24.17
N GLU A 383 -26.95 -8.68 -23.61
CA GLU A 383 -27.52 -7.54 -24.34
C GLU A 383 -26.94 -6.23 -23.80
N ALA A 384 -26.40 -5.43 -24.73
CA ALA A 384 -25.78 -4.14 -24.48
C ALA A 384 -26.84 -3.05 -24.25
N ALA A 385 -26.59 -2.17 -23.29
CA ALA A 385 -27.22 -0.85 -23.24
C ALA A 385 -26.18 0.20 -22.81
N ASP A 386 -26.13 1.23 -23.63
CA ASP A 386 -25.24 2.39 -23.66
C ASP A 386 -25.79 3.51 -22.74
N HIS A 387 -24.91 4.48 -22.42
CA HIS A 387 -25.11 5.75 -21.67
C HIS A 387 -24.92 5.71 -20.13
N ALA A 388 -24.17 6.60 -19.47
CA ALA A 388 -23.57 7.89 -19.86
C ALA A 388 -22.38 8.28 -18.96
N ALA A 389 -21.55 9.18 -19.49
CA ALA A 389 -20.40 9.85 -18.88
C ALA A 389 -20.76 10.96 -17.87
N ASP A 390 -19.88 11.22 -16.90
CA ASP A 390 -19.09 12.47 -16.76
C ASP A 390 -18.43 12.53 -15.35
N ASP A 391 -17.13 12.20 -15.29
CA ASP A 391 -16.24 12.59 -14.19
C ASP A 391 -15.07 13.38 -14.79
N PRO A 392 -14.92 14.69 -14.51
CA PRO A 392 -13.88 15.53 -15.09
C PRO A 392 -12.47 15.25 -14.54
N SER A 393 -12.30 14.27 -13.66
CA SER A 393 -11.01 13.94 -13.03
C SER A 393 -10.28 12.72 -13.64
N VAL A 394 -10.87 12.04 -14.62
CA VAL A 394 -10.20 10.96 -15.38
C VAL A 394 -9.74 11.50 -16.74
N PRO A 395 -8.43 11.56 -17.03
CA PRO A 395 -7.97 12.08 -18.32
C PRO A 395 -8.47 11.19 -19.46
N VAL A 396 -9.24 11.79 -20.36
CA VAL A 396 -9.83 11.07 -21.50
C VAL A 396 -8.71 10.57 -22.41
N ARG A 397 -8.71 9.26 -22.65
CA ARG A 397 -7.89 8.60 -23.66
C ARG A 397 -8.16 9.24 -25.03
N ALA A 398 -7.16 9.90 -25.61
CA ALA A 398 -7.34 10.75 -26.79
C ALA A 398 -7.00 10.02 -28.10
N SER A 399 -5.99 9.14 -28.09
CA SER A 399 -5.68 8.26 -29.21
C SER A 399 -5.01 6.96 -28.74
N GLU A 400 -5.15 5.88 -29.51
CA GLU A 400 -4.42 4.63 -29.32
C GLU A 400 -3.97 4.10 -30.69
N THR A 401 -2.76 3.55 -30.76
CA THR A 401 -2.31 2.77 -31.92
C THR A 401 -1.43 1.62 -31.44
N SER A 402 -1.70 0.43 -31.95
CA SER A 402 -0.85 -0.75 -31.74
C SER A 402 -0.02 -1.05 -33.00
N ARG A 403 1.24 -1.48 -32.83
CA ARG A 403 2.15 -1.83 -33.93
C ARG A 403 3.12 -2.94 -33.53
N SER A 404 3.45 -3.82 -34.48
CA SER A 404 4.57 -4.77 -34.34
C SER A 404 5.90 -4.06 -34.58
N ILE A 405 6.91 -4.41 -33.79
CA ILE A 405 8.29 -3.95 -33.91
C ILE A 405 9.18 -5.19 -33.98
N ASP A 406 9.69 -5.45 -35.18
CA ASP A 406 10.33 -6.72 -35.49
C ASP A 406 11.79 -6.75 -35.02
N THR A 407 12.46 -5.58 -34.97
CA THR A 407 13.88 -5.49 -34.59
C THR A 407 14.18 -4.38 -33.56
N PRO A 408 15.33 -4.47 -32.83
CA PRO A 408 15.82 -3.36 -32.01
C PRO A 408 16.08 -2.08 -32.80
N ASP A 409 16.46 -2.19 -34.08
CA ASP A 409 16.65 -1.03 -34.95
C ASP A 409 15.32 -0.35 -35.28
N ASP A 410 14.25 -1.13 -35.49
CA ASP A 410 12.89 -0.59 -35.65
C ASP A 410 12.40 0.10 -34.37
N MET A 411 12.71 -0.47 -33.20
CA MET A 411 12.44 0.16 -31.89
C MET A 411 13.18 1.48 -31.73
N HIS A 412 14.45 1.53 -32.12
CA HIS A 412 15.28 2.73 -32.07
C HIS A 412 14.79 3.80 -33.06
N ALA A 413 14.45 3.40 -34.29
CA ALA A 413 13.90 4.28 -35.32
C ALA A 413 12.55 4.88 -34.90
N LEU A 414 11.71 4.08 -34.24
CA LEU A 414 10.46 4.55 -33.63
C LEU A 414 10.72 5.61 -32.54
N GLY A 415 11.70 5.36 -31.68
CA GLY A 415 12.15 6.34 -30.68
C GLY A 415 12.59 7.66 -31.33
N ILE A 416 13.37 7.61 -32.42
CA ILE A 416 13.79 8.81 -33.17
C ILE A 416 12.57 9.56 -33.73
N ALA A 417 11.64 8.84 -34.34
CA ALA A 417 10.44 9.43 -34.93
C ALA A 417 9.60 10.17 -33.88
N LEU A 418 9.44 9.57 -32.69
CA LEU A 418 8.75 10.23 -31.59
C LEU A 418 9.54 11.41 -31.04
N GLY A 419 10.85 11.23 -30.78
CA GLY A 419 11.72 12.28 -30.24
C GLY A 419 11.70 13.59 -31.05
N ARG A 420 11.58 13.50 -32.38
CA ARG A 420 11.45 14.68 -33.27
C ARG A 420 10.14 15.47 -33.11
N ARG A 421 9.11 14.86 -32.51
CA ARG A 421 7.78 15.45 -32.29
C ARG A 421 7.61 15.98 -30.86
N LEU A 422 8.49 15.61 -29.94
CA LEU A 422 8.43 16.03 -28.54
C LEU A 422 9.01 17.44 -28.36
N ALA A 423 8.48 18.15 -27.37
CA ALA A 423 8.94 19.47 -26.93
C ALA A 423 8.93 19.55 -25.40
N ALA A 424 9.54 20.60 -24.86
CA ALA A 424 9.54 20.85 -23.41
C ALA A 424 8.12 20.77 -22.84
N GLY A 425 7.96 20.10 -21.69
CA GLY A 425 6.67 19.81 -21.07
C GLY A 425 6.09 18.44 -21.41
N ASP A 426 6.61 17.74 -22.42
CA ASP A 426 6.13 16.41 -22.81
C ASP A 426 6.63 15.29 -21.88
N LEU A 427 5.72 14.38 -21.57
CA LEU A 427 5.96 13.19 -20.77
C LEU A 427 5.68 11.92 -21.57
N VAL A 428 6.63 10.99 -21.54
CA VAL A 428 6.50 9.63 -22.11
C VAL A 428 6.73 8.59 -21.02
N ILE A 429 5.71 7.77 -20.77
CA ILE A 429 5.77 6.64 -19.83
C ILE A 429 6.04 5.36 -20.63
N LEU A 430 7.10 4.62 -20.27
CA LEU A 430 7.47 3.35 -20.90
C LEU A 430 7.24 2.18 -19.94
N THR A 431 6.34 1.28 -20.32
CA THR A 431 5.97 0.09 -19.53
C THR A 431 6.29 -1.18 -20.33
N GLY A 432 6.87 -2.19 -19.68
CA GLY A 432 7.15 -3.48 -20.32
C GLY A 432 8.21 -4.27 -19.55
N PRO A 433 8.33 -5.60 -19.76
CA PRO A 433 9.25 -6.45 -18.99
C PRO A 433 10.74 -6.08 -19.19
N LEU A 434 11.63 -6.67 -18.38
CA LEU A 434 13.08 -6.52 -18.56
C LEU A 434 13.47 -7.05 -19.96
N GLY A 435 14.32 -6.31 -20.68
CA GLY A 435 14.70 -6.68 -22.05
C GLY A 435 13.63 -6.40 -23.12
N ALA A 436 12.49 -5.78 -22.77
CA ALA A 436 11.46 -5.41 -23.75
C ALA A 436 11.94 -4.38 -24.81
N GLY A 437 13.03 -3.65 -24.54
CA GLY A 437 13.57 -2.64 -25.45
C GLY A 437 13.29 -1.19 -25.02
N LYS A 438 12.84 -0.96 -23.79
CA LYS A 438 12.59 0.39 -23.22
C LYS A 438 13.80 1.33 -23.36
N THR A 439 14.98 0.88 -22.94
CA THR A 439 16.21 1.67 -23.09
C THR A 439 16.62 1.86 -24.55
N THR A 440 16.35 0.89 -25.43
CA THR A 440 16.56 1.04 -26.88
C THR A 440 15.65 2.13 -27.45
N PHE A 441 14.38 2.17 -27.02
CA PHE A 441 13.45 3.24 -27.38
C PHE A 441 13.90 4.60 -26.84
N ALA A 442 14.32 4.69 -25.56
CA ALA A 442 14.81 5.91 -24.94
C ALA A 442 16.07 6.46 -25.62
N ARG A 443 16.94 5.58 -26.12
CA ARG A 443 18.09 5.94 -26.97
C ARG A 443 17.66 6.61 -28.26
N GLY A 444 16.72 6.02 -28.97
CA GLY A 444 16.15 6.61 -30.19
C GLY A 444 15.52 7.97 -29.91
N LEU A 445 14.78 8.09 -28.81
CA LEU A 445 14.14 9.34 -28.39
C LEU A 445 15.16 10.46 -28.14
N GLY A 446 16.26 10.16 -27.42
CA GLY A 446 17.34 11.11 -27.20
C GLY A 446 18.02 11.56 -28.50
N GLU A 447 18.23 10.64 -29.45
CA GLU A 447 18.77 10.98 -30.77
C GLU A 447 17.80 11.87 -31.57
N GLY A 448 16.49 11.57 -31.54
CA GLY A 448 15.46 12.40 -32.17
C GLY A 448 15.41 13.83 -31.63
N LEU A 449 15.70 14.02 -30.34
CA LEU A 449 15.82 15.32 -29.68
C LEU A 449 17.19 16.01 -29.87
N GLY A 450 18.18 15.28 -30.39
CA GLY A 450 19.55 15.78 -30.54
C GLY A 450 20.25 16.08 -29.20
N VAL A 451 20.09 15.22 -28.19
CA VAL A 451 20.72 15.40 -26.87
C VAL A 451 22.16 14.88 -26.81
N ARG A 452 22.91 15.35 -25.81
CA ARG A 452 24.34 15.06 -25.64
C ARG A 452 24.58 13.68 -25.02
N GLY A 453 25.45 12.91 -25.67
CA GLY A 453 26.00 11.66 -25.14
C GLY A 453 25.04 10.47 -25.24
N PRO A 454 25.52 9.25 -24.96
CA PRO A 454 24.68 8.06 -25.04
C PRO A 454 23.63 8.04 -23.93
N VAL A 455 22.38 7.75 -24.29
CA VAL A 455 21.31 7.44 -23.33
C VAL A 455 21.50 5.98 -22.89
N THR A 456 21.79 5.79 -21.61
CA THR A 456 21.97 4.47 -21.00
C THR A 456 20.96 4.35 -19.87
N SER A 457 20.38 3.16 -19.67
CA SER A 457 19.54 2.91 -18.49
C SER A 457 20.25 3.41 -17.24
N PRO A 458 19.65 4.30 -16.45
CA PRO A 458 20.29 4.86 -15.28
C PRO A 458 20.16 3.86 -14.12
N THR A 459 20.72 2.66 -14.27
CA THR A 459 20.55 1.51 -13.35
C THR A 459 20.98 1.80 -11.90
N PHE A 460 21.80 2.83 -11.68
CA PHE A 460 22.33 3.23 -10.37
C PHE A 460 21.92 4.65 -9.92
N VAL A 461 21.22 5.43 -10.76
CA VAL A 461 20.81 6.81 -10.47
C VAL A 461 19.36 6.97 -10.90
N LEU A 462 18.48 7.55 -10.09
CA LEU A 462 17.04 7.56 -10.40
C LEU A 462 16.71 8.32 -11.69
N ALA A 463 17.37 9.45 -11.95
CA ALA A 463 17.17 10.25 -13.16
C ALA A 463 18.51 10.76 -13.73
N ARG A 464 18.57 10.93 -15.05
CA ARG A 464 19.70 11.55 -15.74
C ARG A 464 19.23 12.56 -16.77
N THR A 465 19.78 13.77 -16.69
CA THR A 465 19.51 14.84 -17.66
C THR A 465 20.55 14.83 -18.77
N HIS A 466 20.09 14.79 -20.01
CA HIS A 466 20.86 14.87 -21.24
C HIS A 466 20.60 16.23 -21.92
N PRO A 467 21.54 17.18 -21.88
CA PRO A 467 21.36 18.50 -22.47
C PRO A 467 21.21 18.44 -24.00
N SER A 468 20.35 19.29 -24.58
CA SER A 468 20.24 19.40 -26.04
C SER A 468 21.53 19.97 -26.66
N LEU A 469 21.91 19.46 -27.84
CA LEU A 469 23.00 19.98 -28.67
C LEU A 469 22.52 20.91 -29.79
N VAL A 470 21.22 20.94 -30.05
CA VAL A 470 20.61 21.64 -31.19
C VAL A 470 19.70 22.80 -30.76
N GLY A 471 19.73 23.17 -29.48
CA GLY A 471 18.90 24.25 -28.92
C GLY A 471 17.44 23.86 -28.66
N GLY A 472 17.12 22.56 -28.64
CA GLY A 472 15.82 22.02 -28.25
C GLY A 472 15.74 21.71 -26.75
N ALA A 473 14.64 21.09 -26.32
CA ALA A 473 14.47 20.67 -24.93
C ALA A 473 15.52 19.61 -24.52
N PRO A 474 16.09 19.68 -23.31
CA PRO A 474 16.88 18.58 -22.75
C PRO A 474 15.98 17.35 -22.52
N LEU A 475 16.60 16.16 -22.47
CA LEU A 475 15.91 14.92 -22.11
C LEU A 475 16.23 14.56 -20.65
N VAL A 476 15.20 14.35 -19.84
CA VAL A 476 15.32 13.72 -18.52
C VAL A 476 14.91 12.26 -18.68
N HIS A 477 15.86 11.34 -18.50
CA HIS A 477 15.61 9.90 -18.50
C HIS A 477 15.53 9.41 -17.06
N LEU A 478 14.33 9.01 -16.65
CA LEU A 478 14.01 8.51 -15.31
C LEU A 478 13.82 6.99 -15.37
N ASP A 479 14.40 6.27 -14.41
CA ASP A 479 14.06 4.89 -14.09
C ASP A 479 13.28 4.85 -12.78
N ALA A 480 11.96 4.78 -12.89
CA ALA A 480 11.03 4.87 -11.77
C ALA A 480 10.85 3.52 -11.05
N TYR A 481 11.57 2.45 -11.43
CA TYR A 481 11.41 1.11 -10.85
C TYR A 481 11.63 1.07 -9.32
N ARG A 482 12.36 2.04 -8.76
CA ARG A 482 12.66 2.15 -7.32
C ARG A 482 11.82 3.19 -6.57
N LEU A 483 10.97 3.94 -7.26
CA LEU A 483 10.10 4.94 -6.63
C LEU A 483 8.85 4.25 -6.08
N ARG A 484 8.45 4.62 -4.86
CA ARG A 484 7.34 4.00 -4.13
C ARG A 484 6.01 4.69 -4.40
N ASP A 485 6.03 5.98 -4.69
CA ASP A 485 4.88 6.83 -4.98
C ASP A 485 5.30 8.10 -5.76
N ALA A 486 4.32 8.93 -6.11
CA ALA A 486 4.53 10.20 -6.80
C ALA A 486 5.25 11.25 -5.94
N ALA A 487 5.19 11.15 -4.61
CA ALA A 487 5.88 12.10 -3.74
C ALA A 487 7.40 11.92 -3.80
N GLU A 488 7.89 10.67 -3.91
CA GLU A 488 9.32 10.41 -4.14
C GLU A 488 9.81 10.91 -5.51
N LEU A 489 8.91 11.10 -6.48
CA LEU A 489 9.23 11.71 -7.77
C LEU A 489 9.38 13.22 -7.65
N ASP A 490 8.50 13.88 -6.88
CA ASP A 490 8.55 15.32 -6.62
C ASP A 490 9.83 15.70 -5.86
N ASP A 491 10.34 14.82 -4.99
CA ASP A 491 11.62 14.97 -4.28
C ASP A 491 12.85 14.98 -5.19
N LEU A 492 12.72 14.57 -6.46
CA LEU A 492 13.83 14.54 -7.43
C LEU A 492 14.11 15.89 -8.11
N ASP A 493 13.31 16.94 -7.82
CA ASP A 493 13.46 18.31 -8.35
C ASP A 493 13.68 18.34 -9.88
N LEU A 494 12.89 17.54 -10.61
CA LEU A 494 13.00 17.40 -12.06
C LEU A 494 12.32 18.57 -12.77
N ASP A 495 13.02 19.19 -13.72
CA ASP A 495 12.45 20.24 -14.57
C ASP A 495 11.53 19.65 -15.65
N PHE A 496 10.31 19.28 -15.27
CA PHE A 496 9.33 18.70 -16.18
C PHE A 496 8.80 19.70 -17.22
N ASP A 497 8.80 21.00 -16.92
CA ASP A 497 8.28 22.04 -17.82
C ASP A 497 9.30 22.49 -18.87
N GLY A 498 10.59 22.50 -18.49
CA GLY A 498 11.70 22.85 -19.36
C GLY A 498 12.28 21.69 -20.16
N ALA A 499 11.95 20.43 -19.82
CA ALA A 499 12.50 19.22 -20.44
C ALA A 499 11.44 18.35 -21.11
N VAL A 500 11.90 17.40 -21.93
CA VAL A 500 11.13 16.20 -22.26
C VAL A 500 11.49 15.14 -21.23
N VAL A 501 10.48 14.51 -20.62
CA VAL A 501 10.70 13.47 -19.61
C VAL A 501 10.29 12.12 -20.16
N VAL A 502 11.22 11.15 -20.11
CA VAL A 502 10.92 9.74 -20.38
C VAL A 502 11.11 8.94 -19.11
N ALA A 503 10.02 8.32 -18.65
CA ALA A 503 9.97 7.53 -17.42
C ALA A 503 9.82 6.05 -17.75
N GLU A 504 10.88 5.27 -17.57
CA GLU A 504 10.76 3.81 -17.53
C GLU A 504 10.05 3.40 -16.23
N TRP A 505 9.05 2.53 -16.32
CA TRP A 505 8.25 2.05 -15.19
C TRP A 505 7.46 3.14 -14.45
N GLY A 506 7.15 4.28 -15.10
CA GLY A 506 6.44 5.40 -14.48
C GLY A 506 4.92 5.27 -14.37
N ALA A 507 4.33 4.14 -14.80
CA ALA A 507 2.88 3.96 -14.76
C ALA A 507 2.35 3.98 -13.31
N GLY A 508 1.38 4.85 -13.02
CA GLY A 508 0.81 5.02 -11.68
C GLY A 508 1.67 5.82 -10.69
N LEU A 509 2.83 6.32 -11.11
CA LEU A 509 3.78 7.08 -10.26
C LEU A 509 3.88 8.57 -10.61
N ILE A 510 3.24 9.02 -11.69
CA ILE A 510 3.32 10.43 -12.14
C ILE A 510 1.89 10.98 -12.17
N ASP A 511 1.60 11.92 -11.25
CA ASP A 511 0.28 12.56 -11.18
C ASP A 511 0.03 13.34 -12.48
N THR A 512 -1.02 12.95 -13.19
CA THR A 512 -1.06 13.02 -14.65
C THR A 512 -1.26 14.42 -15.19
N ARG A 513 -0.28 14.91 -15.96
CA ARG A 513 -0.33 16.19 -16.69
C ARG A 513 -1.52 16.29 -17.63
N GLU A 514 -1.85 17.51 -18.08
CA GLU A 514 -2.95 17.76 -19.03
C GLU A 514 -2.83 16.92 -20.32
N SER A 515 -1.61 16.54 -20.73
CA SER A 515 -1.38 15.59 -21.82
C SER A 515 -0.08 14.80 -21.63
N TRP A 516 -0.10 13.49 -21.92
CA TRP A 516 1.08 12.63 -21.90
C TRP A 516 0.93 11.42 -22.84
N ILE A 517 2.02 10.67 -23.02
CA ILE A 517 2.05 9.44 -23.82
C ILE A 517 2.38 8.26 -22.91
N GLU A 518 1.65 7.15 -23.08
CA GLU A 518 1.98 5.85 -22.50
C GLU A 518 2.32 4.86 -23.60
N ILE A 519 3.43 4.14 -23.46
CA ILE A 519 3.88 3.11 -24.38
C ILE A 519 4.04 1.81 -23.61
N VAL A 520 3.17 0.84 -23.89
CA VAL A 520 3.25 -0.51 -23.36
C VAL A 520 3.94 -1.39 -24.40
N ILE A 521 5.06 -1.99 -24.01
CA ILE A 521 5.88 -2.88 -24.84
C ILE A 521 5.69 -4.31 -24.36
N GLU A 522 5.01 -5.12 -25.17
CA GLU A 522 4.81 -6.54 -24.93
C GLU A 522 5.84 -7.35 -25.73
N ARG A 523 6.41 -8.37 -25.08
CA ARG A 523 7.29 -9.34 -25.74
C ARG A 523 6.60 -10.71 -25.68
N PRO A 524 6.46 -11.44 -26.81
CA PRO A 524 6.09 -12.84 -26.80
C PRO A 524 7.14 -13.64 -26.02
N THR A 525 6.73 -14.54 -25.14
CA THR A 525 7.65 -15.27 -24.26
C THR A 525 8.53 -16.28 -25.02
N GLY A 526 9.85 -16.08 -25.06
CA GLY A 526 10.85 -17.10 -25.46
C GLY A 526 12.33 -16.66 -25.35
N GLY A 527 13.23 -17.57 -24.96
CA GLY A 527 14.70 -17.44 -25.16
C GLY A 527 15.61 -17.18 -23.95
N ALA A 528 16.00 -18.27 -23.26
CA ALA A 528 17.22 -18.57 -22.48
C ALA A 528 18.01 -17.47 -21.72
N THR A 529 18.10 -17.66 -20.39
CA THR A 529 19.22 -17.18 -19.56
C THR A 529 20.47 -18.00 -19.84
N GLY A 530 21.48 -17.41 -20.47
CA GLY A 530 22.84 -17.96 -20.52
C GLY A 530 23.46 -18.00 -19.12
N SER A 531 24.05 -19.14 -18.79
CA SER A 531 24.79 -19.45 -17.56
C SER A 531 26.03 -18.57 -17.41
N ASP A 532 26.16 -17.91 -16.27
CA ASP A 532 27.40 -17.26 -15.83
C ASP A 532 28.09 -18.21 -14.82
N ASP A 533 28.83 -19.18 -15.37
CA ASP A 533 29.86 -19.92 -14.62
C ASP A 533 31.19 -19.19 -14.84
N GLY A 534 31.61 -18.42 -13.84
CA GLY A 534 32.93 -17.81 -13.78
C GLY A 534 33.82 -18.52 -12.76
N ASP A 535 34.53 -19.55 -13.21
CA ASP A 535 35.81 -19.98 -12.63
C ASP A 535 36.91 -19.73 -13.69
N GLY A 536 38.05 -19.22 -13.24
CA GLY A 536 39.06 -18.58 -14.09
C GLY A 536 40.03 -19.53 -14.79
N GLY A 537 40.52 -19.11 -15.95
CA GLY A 537 41.70 -19.71 -16.60
C GLY A 537 41.84 -19.41 -18.11
N GLU A 538 42.69 -18.44 -18.43
CA GLU A 538 43.59 -18.21 -19.58
C GLU A 538 43.28 -18.76 -21.02
N ASP A 539 43.35 -17.80 -21.96
CA ASP A 539 43.77 -17.82 -23.38
C ASP A 539 43.41 -18.98 -24.33
N ASP A 540 42.62 -18.69 -25.39
CA ASP A 540 43.07 -18.87 -26.79
C ASP A 540 42.14 -18.17 -27.82
N ASP A 541 42.74 -17.58 -28.86
CA ASP A 541 42.10 -16.93 -30.00
C ASP A 541 41.49 -17.96 -30.98
N ALA A 542 40.18 -17.89 -31.24
CA ALA A 542 39.59 -18.34 -32.50
C ALA A 542 38.21 -17.71 -32.74
N ALA A 543 38.06 -17.06 -33.89
CA ALA A 543 36.78 -16.61 -34.41
C ALA A 543 35.93 -17.80 -34.84
N ASP A 544 34.69 -17.88 -34.35
CA ASP A 544 33.57 -18.55 -35.03
C ASP A 544 32.24 -17.99 -34.53
N ASP A 545 31.28 -17.99 -35.45
CA ASP A 545 29.99 -17.31 -35.50
C ASP A 545 29.20 -17.16 -34.18
N ALA A 546 28.72 -15.93 -33.96
CA ALA A 546 27.77 -15.61 -32.89
C ALA A 546 26.42 -16.32 -33.14
N ASP A 547 26.02 -17.16 -32.19
CA ASP A 547 24.63 -17.59 -32.03
C ASP A 547 23.74 -16.35 -31.79
N GLU A 548 23.21 -15.77 -32.86
CA GLU A 548 22.12 -14.78 -32.79
C GLU A 548 20.88 -15.48 -32.24
N ALA A 549 20.61 -15.28 -30.95
CA ALA A 549 19.30 -15.58 -30.38
C ALA A 549 18.22 -14.91 -31.26
N PRO A 550 17.14 -15.62 -31.62
CA PRO A 550 16.14 -15.08 -32.54
C PRO A 550 15.58 -13.77 -31.99
N VAL A 551 15.65 -12.72 -32.80
CA VAL A 551 15.06 -11.42 -32.47
C VAL A 551 13.55 -11.60 -32.52
N GLU A 552 12.94 -11.69 -31.35
CA GLU A 552 11.49 -11.82 -31.24
C GLU A 552 10.80 -10.47 -31.50
N PRO A 553 9.75 -10.46 -32.36
CA PRO A 553 8.97 -9.24 -32.59
C PRO A 553 8.22 -8.85 -31.32
N ARG A 554 8.10 -7.54 -31.09
CA ARG A 554 7.44 -6.95 -29.92
C ARG A 554 6.18 -6.23 -30.36
N THR A 555 5.14 -6.27 -29.55
CA THR A 555 3.94 -5.47 -29.79
C THR A 555 4.01 -4.21 -28.94
N LEU A 556 3.89 -3.04 -29.58
CA LEU A 556 3.82 -1.76 -28.88
C LEU A 556 2.43 -1.18 -28.97
N THR A 557 1.82 -0.94 -27.83
CA THR A 557 0.59 -0.16 -27.70
C THR A 557 0.95 1.24 -27.24
N ILE A 558 0.67 2.24 -28.09
CA ILE A 558 0.97 3.65 -27.83
C ILE A 558 -0.34 4.38 -27.62
N THR A 559 -0.52 4.93 -26.43
CA THR A 559 -1.71 5.67 -26.02
C THR A 559 -1.34 7.14 -25.77
N GLY A 560 -2.06 8.05 -26.42
CA GLY A 560 -1.99 9.48 -26.14
C GLY A 560 -3.15 9.92 -25.25
N TYR A 561 -2.85 10.63 -24.18
CA TYR A 561 -3.84 11.20 -23.27
C TYR A 561 -3.83 12.73 -23.38
N GLY A 562 -5.02 13.33 -23.28
CA GLY A 562 -5.17 14.78 -23.35
C GLY A 562 -5.15 15.38 -24.76
N ARG A 563 -5.46 16.68 -24.85
CA ARG A 563 -5.75 17.38 -26.12
C ARG A 563 -4.56 17.40 -27.08
N ARG A 564 -3.32 17.39 -26.58
CA ARG A 564 -2.11 17.43 -27.43
C ARG A 564 -2.00 16.20 -28.34
N TRP A 565 -2.53 15.06 -27.90
CA TRP A 565 -2.40 13.78 -28.58
C TRP A 565 -3.71 13.25 -29.17
N ALA A 566 -4.72 14.12 -29.32
CA ALA A 566 -6.04 13.75 -29.88
C ALA A 566 -5.97 13.33 -31.35
N ASP A 567 -5.07 13.93 -32.14
CA ASP A 567 -4.86 13.57 -33.55
C ASP A 567 -3.86 12.42 -33.76
N GLY A 568 -3.42 11.77 -32.68
CA GLY A 568 -2.45 10.68 -32.70
C GLY A 568 -1.05 11.07 -32.22
N VAL A 569 -0.34 10.09 -31.65
CA VAL A 569 1.02 10.27 -31.09
C VAL A 569 2.11 10.32 -32.18
N LEU A 570 1.95 9.57 -33.27
CA LEU A 570 2.97 9.38 -34.30
C LEU A 570 2.52 9.65 -35.73
#